data_AF-X0XKG1-F1
#
_entry.id   AF-X0XKG1-F1
#
_cell.length_a   1.000
_cell.length_b   1.000
_cell.length_c   1.000
_cell.angle_alpha   90.00
_cell.angle_beta   90.00
_cell.angle_gamma   90.00
#
_symmetry.space_group_name_H-M   'P 1'
#
loop_
_entity.id
_entity.type
_entity.pdbx_description
1 polymer ?
#
loop_
_entity_poly.entity_id
_entity_poly.type
_entity_poly.pdbx_seq_one_letter_code
_entity_poly.pdbx_strand_id
1 'polypeptide(L)'
;ANYEKMKDTLQKEVEHHFRPEFLNRVDDTIVFRALTRQDLQTIVDYELAKVFKRLTEHGLKLELTDQAKEFLIDKGYNPEFGARPLRRAIEHYIEDTLAEAILQGKFKTKKLIKISVQDEEH
;
A
#
# COMPACT_ATOMS: atom_id res chain seq x y z
N ALA A 1 -15.55 -1.65 20.20
CA ALA A 1 -15.84 -0.63 21.25
C ALA A 1 -14.71 0.39 21.46
N ASN A 2 -13.76 0.59 20.52
CA ASN A 2 -12.57 1.42 20.75
C ASN A 2 -12.58 2.78 20.01
N TYR A 3 -13.39 2.94 18.94
CA TYR A 3 -13.36 4.14 18.09
C TYR A 3 -13.90 5.40 18.79
N GLU A 4 -15.06 5.32 19.45
CA GLU A 4 -15.64 6.47 20.15
C GLU A 4 -14.74 6.97 21.28
N LYS A 5 -14.09 6.05 22.02
CA LYS A 5 -13.12 6.42 23.06
C LYS A 5 -11.87 7.07 22.46
N MET A 6 -11.31 6.50 21.40
CA MET A 6 -10.17 7.07 20.69
C MET A 6 -10.49 8.46 20.12
N LYS A 7 -11.68 8.63 19.56
CA LYS A 7 -12.17 9.91 19.03
C LYS A 7 -12.29 10.95 20.15
N ASP A 8 -12.90 10.60 21.28
CA ASP A 8 -13.02 11.49 22.44
C ASP A 8 -11.66 11.91 23.00
N THR A 9 -10.70 10.98 23.10
CA THR A 9 -9.33 11.29 23.51
C THR A 9 -8.65 12.26 22.53
N LEU A 10 -8.73 11.99 21.23
CA LEU A 10 -8.14 12.86 20.20
C LEU A 10 -8.79 14.25 20.19
N GLN A 11 -10.10 14.32 20.40
CA GLN A 11 -10.83 15.59 20.44
C GLN A 11 -10.39 16.47 21.62
N LYS A 12 -10.19 15.86 22.80
CA LYS A 12 -9.64 16.57 23.97
C LYS A 12 -8.23 17.10 23.73
N GLU A 13 -7.37 16.31 23.08
CA GLU A 13 -6.02 16.77 22.71
C GLU A 13 -6.05 17.91 21.70
N VAL A 14 -6.96 17.88 20.73
CA VAL A 14 -7.16 18.96 19.75
C VAL A 14 -7.61 20.25 20.45
N GLU A 15 -8.58 20.17 21.36
CA GLU A 15 -9.05 21.31 22.16
C GLU A 15 -7.98 21.87 23.10
N HIS A 16 -7.07 21.02 23.61
CA HIS A 16 -5.94 21.45 24.42
C HIS A 16 -4.85 22.14 23.59
N HIS A 17 -4.56 21.64 22.38
CA HIS A 17 -3.46 22.11 21.55
C HIS A 17 -3.82 23.36 20.72
N PHE A 18 -5.04 23.42 20.18
CA PHE A 18 -5.47 24.50 19.29
C PHE A 18 -6.36 25.52 20.01
N ARG A 19 -6.24 26.80 19.63
CA ARG A 19 -7.10 27.86 20.18
C ARG A 19 -8.54 27.71 19.68
N PRO A 20 -9.54 28.08 20.50
CA PRO A 20 -10.96 28.03 20.11
C PRO A 20 -11.26 28.82 18.82
N GLU A 21 -10.57 29.94 18.60
CA GLU A 21 -10.70 30.77 17.39
C GLU A 21 -10.33 30.02 16.10
N PHE A 22 -9.37 29.10 16.18
CA PHE A 22 -8.99 28.24 15.06
C PHE A 22 -10.01 27.13 14.84
N LEU A 23 -10.44 26.47 15.92
CA LEU A 23 -11.43 25.39 15.85
C LEU A 23 -12.77 25.86 15.30
N ASN A 24 -13.18 27.10 15.63
CA ASN A 24 -14.38 27.72 15.10
C ASN A 24 -14.31 28.05 13.58
N ARG A 25 -13.13 27.92 12.94
CA ARG A 25 -12.94 28.10 11.50
C ARG A 25 -12.85 26.77 10.73
N VAL A 26 -12.98 25.63 11.41
CA VAL A 26 -12.96 24.30 10.80
C VAL A 26 -14.39 23.79 10.76
N ASP A 27 -14.88 23.48 9.56
CA ASP A 27 -16.26 23.01 9.35
C ASP A 27 -16.49 21.61 9.95
N ASP A 28 -15.51 20.71 9.81
CA ASP A 28 -15.60 19.33 10.28
C ASP A 28 -14.24 18.73 10.64
N THR A 29 -14.22 17.85 11.65
CA THR A 29 -13.03 17.10 12.06
C THR A 29 -13.19 15.61 11.71
N ILE A 30 -12.29 15.09 10.87
CA ILE A 30 -12.30 13.69 10.42
C ILE A 30 -11.21 12.91 11.15
N VAL A 31 -11.60 11.89 11.91
CA VAL A 31 -10.67 10.96 12.58
C VAL A 31 -10.50 9.69 11.76
N PHE A 32 -9.31 9.51 11.20
CA PHE A 32 -8.93 8.30 10.49
C PHE A 32 -8.74 7.12 11.44
N ARG A 33 -9.17 5.93 11.01
CA ARG A 33 -8.95 4.68 11.73
C ARG A 33 -7.60 4.09 11.33
N ALA A 34 -6.97 3.37 12.25
CA ALA A 34 -5.81 2.55 11.92
C ALA A 34 -6.18 1.53 10.84
N LEU A 35 -5.25 1.29 9.92
CA LEU A 35 -5.43 0.32 8.84
C LEU A 35 -5.48 -1.08 9.42
N THR A 36 -6.49 -1.85 9.01
CA THR A 36 -6.54 -3.29 9.25
C THR A 36 -5.76 -4.03 8.18
N ARG A 37 -5.49 -5.31 8.41
CA ARG A 37 -4.82 -6.15 7.40
C ARG A 37 -5.62 -6.28 6.09
N GLN A 38 -6.94 -6.25 6.19
CA GLN A 38 -7.84 -6.25 5.02
C GLN A 38 -7.75 -4.94 4.24
N ASP A 39 -7.65 -3.81 4.94
CA ASP A 39 -7.42 -2.51 4.28
C ASP A 39 -6.08 -2.52 3.53
N LEU A 40 -5.04 -3.09 4.13
CA LEU A 40 -3.72 -3.23 3.49
C LEU A 40 -3.77 -4.11 2.24
N GLN A 41 -4.47 -5.25 2.27
CA GLN A 41 -4.69 -6.08 1.09
C GLN A 41 -5.35 -5.29 -0.05
N THR A 42 -6.41 -4.55 0.28
CA THR A 42 -7.12 -3.70 -0.69
C THR A 42 -6.21 -2.62 -1.27
N ILE A 43 -5.35 -2.02 -0.44
CA ILE A 43 -4.37 -1.03 -0.90
C ILE A 43 -3.32 -1.67 -1.81
N VAL A 44 -2.80 -2.86 -1.48
CA VAL A 44 -1.86 -3.60 -2.34
C VAL A 44 -2.50 -3.86 -3.70
N ASP A 45 -3.72 -4.38 -3.74
CA ASP A 45 -4.42 -4.66 -4.99
C ASP A 45 -4.61 -3.39 -5.84
N TYR A 46 -4.95 -2.27 -5.20
CA TYR A 46 -5.10 -0.98 -5.87
C TYR A 46 -3.78 -0.45 -6.46
N GLU A 47 -2.68 -0.55 -5.72
CA GLU A 47 -1.37 -0.12 -6.21
C GLU A 47 -0.85 -1.05 -7.33
N LEU A 48 -1.02 -2.37 -7.19
CA LEU A 48 -0.69 -3.34 -8.22
C LEU A 48 -1.50 -3.14 -9.51
N ALA A 49 -2.78 -2.77 -9.40
CA ALA A 49 -3.60 -2.46 -10.58
C ALA A 49 -3.00 -1.34 -11.44
N LYS A 50 -2.31 -0.35 -10.84
CA LYS A 50 -1.59 0.70 -11.58
C LYS A 50 -0.38 0.15 -12.34
N VAL A 51 0.34 -0.80 -11.73
CA VAL A 51 1.45 -1.52 -12.39
C VAL A 51 0.91 -2.35 -13.55
N PHE A 52 -0.16 -3.11 -13.33
CA PHE A 52 -0.81 -3.94 -14.35
C PHE A 52 -1.28 -3.12 -15.54
N LYS A 53 -1.87 -1.94 -15.29
CA LYS A 53 -2.34 -1.04 -16.34
C LYS A 53 -1.18 -0.61 -17.25
N ARG A 54 -0.07 -0.14 -16.67
CA ARG A 54 1.14 0.26 -17.41
C ARG A 54 1.71 -0.89 -18.24
N LEU A 55 1.78 -2.09 -17.67
CA LEU A 55 2.27 -3.28 -18.39
C LEU A 55 1.34 -3.70 -19.54
N THR A 56 0.03 -3.59 -19.34
CA THR A 56 -0.96 -3.94 -20.36
C THR A 56 -0.86 -3.03 -21.57
N GLU A 57 -0.56 -1.74 -21.37
CA GLU A 57 -0.26 -0.78 -22.46
C GLU A 57 0.96 -1.21 -23.29
N HIS A 58 1.88 -1.98 -22.72
CA HIS A 58 3.02 -2.60 -23.39
C HIS A 58 2.78 -4.04 -23.87
N GLY A 59 1.53 -4.53 -23.81
CA GLY A 59 1.16 -5.88 -24.26
C GLY A 59 1.55 -7.01 -23.28
N LEU A 60 1.92 -6.67 -22.05
CA LEU A 60 2.31 -7.60 -20.99
C LEU A 60 1.18 -7.73 -19.96
N LYS A 61 0.89 -8.95 -19.52
CA LYS A 61 0.04 -9.25 -18.37
C LYS A 61 0.90 -9.67 -17.19
N LEU A 62 0.49 -9.27 -16.00
CA LEU A 62 1.16 -9.63 -14.75
C LEU A 62 0.16 -10.31 -13.83
N GLU A 63 0.58 -11.45 -13.26
CA GLU A 63 -0.15 -12.20 -12.25
C GLU A 63 0.73 -12.35 -11.01
N LEU A 64 0.19 -12.01 -9.84
CA LEU A 64 0.85 -12.21 -8.55
C LEU A 64 0.14 -13.32 -7.79
N THR A 65 0.90 -14.18 -7.12
CA THR A 65 0.34 -15.13 -6.16
C THR A 65 -0.11 -14.42 -4.88
N ASP A 66 -1.05 -15.02 -4.15
CA ASP A 66 -1.52 -14.46 -2.87
C ASP A 66 -0.38 -14.37 -1.85
N GLN A 67 0.55 -15.33 -1.86
CA GLN A 67 1.77 -15.30 -1.06
C GLN A 67 2.64 -14.06 -1.37
N ALA A 68 2.73 -13.65 -2.63
CA ALA A 68 3.48 -12.44 -3.01
C ALA A 68 2.81 -11.17 -2.47
N LYS A 69 1.48 -11.12 -2.48
CA LYS A 69 0.74 -10.01 -1.86
C LYS A 69 0.95 -9.98 -0.36
N GLU A 70 0.91 -11.13 0.30
CA GLU A 70 1.14 -11.27 1.73
C GLU A 70 2.55 -10.81 2.12
N PHE A 71 3.56 -11.23 1.37
CA PHE A 71 4.94 -10.77 1.55
C PHE A 71 5.07 -9.24 1.43
N LEU A 72 4.40 -8.63 0.44
CA LEU A 72 4.40 -7.17 0.28
C LEU A 72 3.78 -6.46 1.48
N ILE A 73 2.70 -7.00 2.04
CA ILE A 73 2.06 -6.45 3.24
C ILE A 73 3.00 -6.55 4.44
N ASP A 74 3.62 -7.71 4.64
CA ASP A 74 4.48 -7.94 5.80
C ASP A 74 5.77 -7.09 5.74
N LYS A 75 6.31 -6.84 4.54
CA LYS A 75 7.45 -5.92 4.33
C LYS A 75 7.06 -4.45 4.31
N GLY A 76 5.83 -4.15 3.95
CA GLY A 76 5.33 -2.80 3.65
C GLY A 76 4.48 -2.17 4.75
N TYR A 77 4.09 -2.91 5.78
CA TYR A 77 3.28 -2.40 6.87
C TYR A 77 4.13 -1.92 8.04
N ASN A 78 3.97 -0.64 8.38
CA ASN A 78 4.45 -0.11 9.65
C ASN A 78 3.30 0.69 10.31
N PRO A 79 2.87 0.34 11.53
CA PRO A 79 1.80 1.06 12.24
C PRO A 79 2.04 2.56 12.40
N GLU A 80 3.29 3.00 12.55
CA GLU A 80 3.65 4.42 12.71
C GLU A 80 3.62 5.18 11.39
N PHE A 81 3.96 4.53 10.28
CA PHE A 81 4.02 5.15 8.95
C PHE A 81 2.83 4.80 8.04
N GLY A 82 1.88 4.01 8.53
CA GLY A 82 0.73 3.51 7.78
C GLY A 82 1.15 2.67 6.57
N ALA A 83 0.41 2.79 5.47
CA ALA A 83 0.70 2.09 4.21
C ALA A 83 1.77 2.78 3.34
N ARG A 84 2.46 3.82 3.83
CA ARG A 84 3.52 4.48 3.04
C ARG A 84 4.69 3.54 2.69
N PRO A 85 5.18 2.68 3.61
CA PRO A 85 6.22 1.70 3.25
C PRO A 85 5.73 0.65 2.26
N LEU A 86 4.42 0.40 2.18
CA LEU A 86 3.81 -0.55 1.25
C LEU A 86 4.02 -0.17 -0.21
N ARG A 87 3.86 1.12 -0.53
CA ARG A 87 4.17 1.63 -1.87
C ARG A 87 5.62 1.40 -2.23
N ARG A 88 6.55 1.70 -1.31
CA ARG A 88 7.99 1.47 -1.50
C ARG A 88 8.30 -0.02 -1.69
N ALA A 89 7.63 -0.91 -0.96
CA ALA A 89 7.79 -2.35 -1.14
C ALA A 89 7.35 -2.78 -2.55
N ILE A 90 6.22 -2.27 -3.06
CA ILE A 90 5.77 -2.56 -4.43
C ILE A 90 6.73 -1.99 -5.47
N GLU A 91 7.19 -0.75 -5.31
CA GLU A 91 8.18 -0.13 -6.19
C GLU A 91 9.45 -1.01 -6.26
N HIS A 92 10.02 -1.36 -5.11
CA HIS A 92 11.28 -2.10 -5.05
C HIS A 92 11.17 -3.56 -5.49
N TYR A 93 10.19 -4.30 -4.97
CA TYR A 93 10.08 -5.74 -5.20
C TYR A 93 9.32 -6.11 -6.48
N ILE A 94 8.56 -5.18 -7.06
CA ILE A 94 7.78 -5.43 -8.27
C ILE A 94 8.23 -4.51 -9.41
N GLU A 95 8.15 -3.19 -9.26
CA GLU A 95 8.41 -2.28 -10.40
C GLU A 95 9.87 -2.30 -10.85
N ASP A 96 10.82 -2.15 -9.93
CA ASP A 96 12.26 -2.09 -10.25
C ASP A 96 12.74 -3.40 -10.88
N THR A 97 12.36 -4.53 -10.29
CA THR A 97 12.73 -5.88 -10.79
C THR A 97 12.10 -6.18 -12.15
N LEU A 98 10.86 -5.74 -12.38
CA LEU A 98 10.23 -5.87 -13.69
C LEU A 98 10.91 -4.97 -14.73
N ALA A 99 11.21 -3.73 -14.37
CA ALA A 99 11.89 -2.79 -15.26
C ALA A 99 13.26 -3.34 -15.70
N GLU A 100 14.06 -3.84 -14.76
CA GLU A 100 15.35 -4.45 -15.06
C GLU A 100 15.21 -5.67 -15.98
N ALA A 101 14.28 -6.58 -15.68
CA ALA A 101 14.06 -7.78 -16.48
C ALA A 101 13.52 -7.46 -17.89
N ILE A 102 12.70 -6.42 -18.04
CA ILE A 102 12.26 -5.90 -19.35
C ILE A 102 13.46 -5.34 -20.13
N LEU A 103 14.32 -4.54 -19.50
CA LEU A 103 15.52 -3.98 -20.13
C LEU A 103 16.51 -5.07 -20.58
N GLN A 104 16.66 -6.12 -19.78
CA GLN A 104 17.45 -7.32 -20.13
C GLN A 104 16.80 -8.15 -21.26
N GLY A 105 15.58 -7.82 -21.67
CA GLY A 105 14.86 -8.52 -22.73
C GLY A 105 14.29 -9.89 -22.33
N LYS A 106 14.21 -10.20 -21.02
CA LYS A 106 13.72 -11.50 -20.50
C LYS A 106 12.28 -11.82 -20.89
N PHE A 107 11.49 -10.80 -21.25
CA PHE A 107 10.07 -10.93 -21.56
C PHE A 107 9.69 -10.64 -23.02
N LYS A 108 10.66 -10.49 -23.95
CA LYS A 108 10.38 -10.11 -25.35
C LYS A 108 9.35 -10.99 -26.09
N THR A 109 9.22 -12.26 -25.71
CA THR A 109 8.27 -13.22 -26.32
C THR A 109 7.14 -13.63 -25.38
N LYS A 110 7.13 -13.14 -24.13
CA LYS A 110 6.16 -13.56 -23.12
C LYS A 110 5.07 -12.51 -23.00
N LYS A 111 3.81 -12.95 -23.07
CA LYS A 111 2.63 -12.09 -22.81
C LYS A 111 2.17 -12.12 -21.36
N LEU A 112 2.65 -13.09 -20.57
CA LEU A 112 2.27 -13.28 -19.18
C LEU A 112 3.52 -13.41 -18.30
N ILE A 113 3.58 -12.59 -17.27
CA ILE A 113 4.60 -12.60 -16.23
C ILE A 113 3.91 -13.06 -14.94
N LYS A 114 4.46 -14.09 -14.31
CA LYS A 114 3.99 -14.57 -13.00
C LYS A 114 5.04 -14.22 -11.96
N ILE A 115 4.61 -13.62 -10.85
CA ILE A 115 5.47 -13.30 -9.70
C ILE A 115 4.98 -14.13 -8.51
N SER A 116 5.92 -14.82 -7.89
CA SER A 116 5.76 -15.57 -6.64
C SER A 116 6.85 -15.19 -5.66
N VAL A 117 6.62 -15.40 -4.37
CA VAL A 117 7.68 -15.35 -3.36
C VAL A 117 8.58 -16.57 -3.54
N GLN A 118 9.88 -16.36 -3.46
CA GLN A 118 10.85 -17.44 -3.29
C GLN A 118 11.27 -17.39 -1.81
N ASP A 119 10.99 -18.45 -1.07
CA ASP A 119 11.48 -18.58 0.30
C ASP A 119 13.00 -18.78 0.27
N GLU A 120 13.73 -18.18 1.22
CA GLU A 120 15.20 -18.30 1.33
C GLU A 120 15.68 -19.74 1.59
N GLU A 121 14.78 -20.72 1.73
CA GLU A 121 15.16 -22.12 1.81
C GLU A 121 15.37 -22.79 0.44
N HIS A 122 14.81 -22.32 -0.70
CA HIS A 122 15.08 -22.88 -2.05
C HIS A 122 14.80 -21.91 -3.21
#